data_AF-A0A0F9DMN5-F1
#
_entry.id   AF-A0A0F9DMN5-F1
#
_cell.length_a   1.000
_cell.length_b   1.000
_cell.length_c   1.000
_cell.angle_alpha   90.00
_cell.angle_beta   90.00
_cell.angle_gamma   90.00
#
_symmetry.space_group_name_H-M   'P 1'
#
loop_
_entity.id
_entity.type
_entity.pdbx_description
1 polymer ?
#
loop_
_entity_poly.entity_id
_entity_poly.type
_entity_poly.pdbx_seq_one_letter_code
_entity_poly.pdbx_strand_id
1 'polypeptide(L)'
;MTALKDVLPNESETVKAIYAHYKKVGDSESTRGYLGASSIGHYCERYLWYQFRYCCKPNFSGRMYRLFETGNLEEARFVKNLRAIGCEVHDTDERRLMERTPQFKVTAFGGHLKGYMDGCALGIPEAPKTWHVLEFKTHSAKSFRRLKKEGVMYSKPQHYAQVQIEMHLTGMKRALYLARNKDTDDLYSERIRYDKTEAEALMEKAERIITAQSPPDRISVRPDFYQCNWCDARGICWGKDSKPALPVPVLSCRQCCHATPLMDGKDRNWCCRKLELPIDGDTPCKDHLTLPGLLEAFAEPGNYGGNDINQEWIVFHNSDGTTWKHGNAEGCFSSEELTKLPASALGNKTIQKAKDLLGATVGEDILSRYPKEDSRIIWEGNAEKLERAWKAAYNSNLTELKPIAQTLTPECDAAELEGGRVVIVWKETGTAEIREGKE
;
A
#
# COMPACT_ATOMS: atom_id res chain seq x y z
N MET A 1 31.18 -14.56 -35.52
CA MET A 1 29.99 -13.76 -35.81
C MET A 1 29.22 -13.62 -34.50
N THR A 2 29.14 -12.43 -33.93
CA THR A 2 28.20 -12.13 -32.84
C THR A 2 26.81 -12.46 -33.35
N ALA A 3 26.05 -13.33 -32.69
CA ALA A 3 24.74 -13.69 -33.19
C ALA A 3 23.84 -12.45 -33.10
N LEU A 4 23.04 -12.13 -34.12
CA LEU A 4 22.17 -10.94 -34.12
C LEU A 4 21.29 -10.84 -32.85
N LYS A 5 20.94 -11.97 -32.23
CA LYS A 5 20.22 -12.04 -30.95
C LYS A 5 20.97 -11.39 -29.78
N ASP A 6 22.30 -11.28 -29.85
CA ASP A 6 23.15 -10.73 -28.80
C ASP A 6 23.27 -9.19 -28.90
N VAL A 7 22.79 -8.59 -30.00
CA VAL A 7 22.79 -7.13 -30.25
C VAL A 7 21.40 -6.53 -30.42
N LEU A 8 20.37 -7.36 -30.62
CA LEU A 8 18.99 -6.91 -30.63
C LEU A 8 18.47 -6.74 -29.20
N PRO A 9 17.73 -5.65 -28.89
CA PRO A 9 17.14 -5.50 -27.57
C PRO A 9 16.14 -6.63 -27.31
N ASN A 10 16.20 -7.22 -26.11
CA ASN A 10 15.28 -8.28 -25.67
C ASN A 10 13.80 -7.85 -25.70
N GLU A 11 13.54 -6.54 -25.65
CA GLU A 11 12.20 -5.94 -25.75
C GLU A 11 12.27 -4.63 -26.55
N SER A 12 11.39 -4.48 -27.54
CA SER A 12 11.33 -3.26 -28.36
C SER A 12 10.85 -2.04 -27.56
N GLU A 13 11.30 -0.84 -27.95
CA GLU A 13 10.87 0.41 -27.32
C GLU A 13 9.35 0.62 -27.37
N THR A 14 8.68 0.15 -28.42
CA THR A 14 7.21 0.17 -28.52
C THR A 14 6.55 -0.66 -27.41
N VAL A 15 7.06 -1.86 -27.11
CA VAL A 15 6.51 -2.71 -26.05
C VAL A 15 6.77 -2.10 -24.68
N LYS A 16 7.98 -1.55 -24.45
CA LYS A 16 8.30 -0.82 -23.21
C LYS A 16 7.37 0.36 -22.98
N ALA A 17 7.11 1.17 -24.01
CA ALA A 17 6.22 2.32 -23.93
C ALA A 17 4.78 1.91 -23.57
N ILE A 18 4.27 0.83 -24.17
CA ILE A 18 2.95 0.28 -23.83
C ILE A 18 2.90 -0.15 -22.36
N TYR A 19 3.87 -0.95 -21.90
CA TYR A 19 3.89 -1.37 -20.50
C TYR A 19 4.10 -0.22 -19.52
N ALA A 20 4.90 0.79 -19.87
CA ALA A 20 5.04 2.00 -19.06
C ALA A 20 3.71 2.74 -18.93
N HIS A 21 2.92 2.83 -20.00
CA HIS A 21 1.57 3.41 -19.95
C HIS A 21 0.64 2.63 -19.01
N TYR A 22 0.55 1.30 -19.16
CA TYR A 22 -0.28 0.47 -18.27
C TYR A 22 0.16 0.56 -16.81
N LYS A 23 1.47 0.62 -16.55
CA LYS A 23 1.99 0.80 -15.18
C LYS A 23 1.59 2.16 -14.62
N LYS A 24 1.78 3.24 -15.39
CA LYS A 24 1.38 4.59 -14.98
C LYS A 24 -0.10 4.68 -14.62
N VAL A 25 -0.98 4.13 -15.48
CA VAL A 25 -2.42 4.11 -15.25
C VAL A 25 -2.76 3.25 -14.03
N GLY A 26 -2.22 2.04 -13.94
CA GLY A 26 -2.49 1.12 -12.84
C GLY A 26 -1.99 1.62 -11.47
N ASP A 27 -0.81 2.25 -11.44
CA ASP A 27 -0.25 2.83 -10.20
C ASP A 27 -1.07 4.05 -9.74
N SER A 28 -1.72 4.76 -10.66
CA SER A 28 -2.60 5.91 -10.35
C SER A 28 -3.93 5.50 -9.73
N GLU A 29 -4.30 4.22 -9.78
CA GLU A 29 -5.52 3.76 -9.11
C GLU A 29 -5.42 3.90 -7.59
N SER A 30 -6.45 4.50 -7.00
CA SER A 30 -6.57 4.65 -5.55
C SER A 30 -6.59 3.29 -4.87
N THR A 31 -5.88 3.16 -3.75
CA THR A 31 -5.96 1.96 -2.91
C THR A 31 -7.40 1.71 -2.49
N ARG A 32 -7.84 0.44 -2.56
CA ARG A 32 -9.17 0.05 -2.08
C ARG A 32 -9.22 0.21 -0.57
N GLY A 33 -10.01 1.12 -0.04
CA GLY A 33 -10.15 1.27 1.42
C GLY A 33 -11.18 0.35 2.07
N TYR A 34 -11.45 -0.82 1.48
CA TYR A 34 -12.27 -1.88 2.04
C TYR A 34 -11.54 -3.20 1.95
N LEU A 35 -11.87 -4.13 2.84
CA LEU A 35 -11.50 -5.53 2.72
C LEU A 35 -12.32 -6.15 1.58
N GLY A 36 -11.64 -6.66 0.55
CA GLY A 36 -12.30 -7.24 -0.62
C GLY A 36 -12.71 -8.69 -0.41
N ALA A 37 -13.93 -9.07 -0.80
CA ALA A 37 -14.36 -10.47 -0.86
C ALA A 37 -13.41 -11.31 -1.72
N SER A 38 -12.88 -10.73 -2.81
CA SER A 38 -11.87 -11.38 -3.68
C SER A 38 -10.53 -11.65 -3.00
N SER A 39 -10.26 -11.03 -1.85
CA SER A 39 -9.01 -11.19 -1.09
C SER A 39 -9.20 -11.95 0.22
N ILE A 40 -10.42 -12.09 0.74
CA ILE A 40 -10.67 -12.61 2.10
C ILE A 40 -10.14 -14.04 2.33
N GLY A 41 -10.09 -14.86 1.27
CA GLY A 41 -9.51 -16.21 1.32
C GLY A 41 -7.98 -16.22 1.33
N HIS A 42 -7.30 -15.07 1.42
CA HIS A 42 -5.86 -15.02 1.56
C HIS A 42 -5.43 -15.71 2.86
N TYR A 43 -4.37 -16.53 2.77
CA TYR A 43 -3.90 -17.38 3.86
C TYR A 43 -3.28 -16.57 5.02
N CYS A 44 -2.84 -15.34 4.76
CA CYS A 44 -2.24 -14.46 5.76
C CYS A 44 -3.22 -13.34 6.13
N GLU A 45 -3.80 -13.41 7.33
CA GLU A 45 -4.70 -12.36 7.87
C GLU A 45 -3.94 -11.06 8.13
N ARG A 46 -2.68 -11.15 8.58
CA ARG A 46 -1.81 -9.98 8.78
C ARG A 46 -1.65 -9.16 7.50
N TYR A 47 -1.52 -9.82 6.36
CA TYR A 47 -1.44 -9.14 5.06
C TYR A 47 -2.74 -8.43 4.71
N LEU A 48 -3.90 -9.06 4.94
CA LEU A 48 -5.20 -8.44 4.72
C LEU A 48 -5.41 -7.22 5.63
N TRP A 49 -4.96 -7.30 6.87
CA TRP A 49 -4.98 -6.20 7.83
C TRP A 49 -4.08 -5.04 7.35
N TYR A 50 -2.86 -5.32 6.89
CA TYR A 50 -1.97 -4.30 6.32
C TYR A 50 -2.58 -3.61 5.11
N GLN A 51 -3.20 -4.36 4.19
CA GLN A 51 -3.88 -3.78 3.03
C GLN A 51 -5.06 -2.89 3.47
N PHE A 52 -5.89 -3.37 4.39
CA PHE A 52 -7.06 -2.64 4.90
C PHE A 52 -6.69 -1.30 5.55
N ARG A 53 -5.55 -1.25 6.25
CA ARG A 53 -5.01 -0.05 6.91
C ARG A 53 -3.99 0.73 6.07
N TYR A 54 -3.95 0.51 4.76
CA TYR A 54 -3.04 1.23 3.83
C TYR A 54 -1.55 1.12 4.19
N CYS A 55 -1.15 0.06 4.86
CA CYS A 55 0.24 -0.17 5.22
C CYS A 55 1.04 -0.67 4.01
N CYS A 56 0.42 -1.35 3.05
CA CYS A 56 1.08 -1.79 1.83
C CYS A 56 0.17 -1.60 0.60
N LYS A 57 0.80 -1.51 -0.57
CA LYS A 57 0.14 -1.51 -1.87
C LYS A 57 0.84 -2.55 -2.75
N PRO A 58 0.09 -3.46 -3.40
CA PRO A 58 0.67 -4.37 -4.38
C PRO A 58 1.37 -3.62 -5.51
N ASN A 59 2.59 -4.02 -5.85
CA ASN A 59 3.31 -3.45 -6.98
C ASN A 59 3.23 -4.38 -8.20
N PHE A 60 2.57 -3.92 -9.26
CA PHE A 60 2.43 -4.69 -10.50
C PHE A 60 3.25 -4.08 -11.64
N SER A 61 3.70 -4.94 -12.54
CA SER A 61 4.29 -4.52 -13.82
C SER A 61 3.20 -4.08 -14.79
N GLY A 62 3.56 -3.25 -15.79
CA GLY A 62 2.63 -2.85 -16.85
C GLY A 62 2.00 -4.03 -17.59
N ARG A 63 2.78 -5.09 -17.82
CA ARG A 63 2.27 -6.35 -18.37
C ARG A 63 1.20 -6.99 -17.48
N MET A 64 1.36 -6.94 -16.16
CA MET A 64 0.37 -7.47 -15.21
C MET A 64 -0.92 -6.64 -15.22
N TYR A 65 -0.83 -5.31 -15.25
CA TYR A 65 -2.01 -4.46 -15.42
C TYR A 65 -2.76 -4.75 -16.72
N ARG A 66 -2.04 -4.91 -17.84
CA ARG A 66 -2.64 -5.36 -19.10
C ARG A 66 -3.27 -6.76 -19.00
N LEU A 67 -2.72 -7.64 -18.18
CA LEU A 67 -3.29 -8.97 -17.94
C LEU A 67 -4.61 -8.90 -17.15
N PHE A 68 -4.77 -7.91 -16.26
CA PHE A 68 -6.04 -7.64 -15.59
C PHE A 68 -7.09 -7.14 -16.58
N GLU A 69 -6.73 -6.23 -17.48
CA GLU A 69 -7.61 -5.81 -18.58
C GLU A 69 -8.07 -7.00 -19.45
N THR A 70 -7.18 -7.96 -19.71
CA THR A 70 -7.56 -9.21 -20.41
C THR A 70 -8.65 -10.00 -19.66
N GLY A 71 -8.66 -9.96 -18.32
CA GLY A 71 -9.74 -10.53 -17.51
C GLY A 71 -11.06 -9.79 -17.72
N ASN A 72 -11.05 -8.46 -17.59
CA ASN A 72 -12.23 -7.62 -17.77
C ASN A 72 -12.87 -7.80 -19.16
N LEU A 73 -12.06 -7.91 -20.22
CA LEU A 73 -12.54 -8.16 -21.57
C LEU A 73 -13.22 -9.53 -21.72
N GLU A 74 -12.78 -10.53 -20.95
CA GLU A 74 -13.36 -11.88 -20.99
C GLU A 74 -14.72 -11.94 -20.29
N GLU A 75 -14.95 -11.14 -19.24
CA GLU A 75 -16.24 -11.09 -18.53
C GLU A 75 -17.39 -10.81 -19.51
N ALA A 76 -17.26 -9.79 -20.37
CA ALA A 76 -18.25 -9.46 -21.40
C ALA A 76 -18.48 -10.61 -22.40
N ARG A 77 -17.43 -11.35 -22.75
CA ARG A 77 -17.54 -12.52 -23.64
C ARG A 77 -18.29 -13.66 -22.96
N PHE A 78 -18.05 -13.91 -21.67
CA PHE A 78 -18.79 -14.92 -20.92
C PHE A 78 -20.28 -14.59 -20.79
N VAL A 79 -20.61 -13.34 -20.48
CA VAL A 79 -22.00 -12.88 -20.45
C VAL A 79 -22.67 -13.13 -21.80
N LYS A 80 -22.02 -12.73 -22.91
CA LYS A 80 -22.53 -12.97 -24.26
C LYS A 80 -22.74 -14.46 -24.54
N ASN A 81 -21.79 -15.32 -24.14
CA ASN A 81 -21.88 -16.76 -24.34
C ASN A 81 -23.05 -17.39 -23.56
N LEU A 82 -23.23 -17.00 -22.29
CA LEU A 82 -24.34 -17.49 -21.46
C LEU A 82 -25.70 -17.06 -22.03
N ARG A 83 -25.83 -15.81 -22.47
CA ARG A 83 -27.05 -15.33 -23.16
C ARG A 83 -27.31 -16.09 -24.45
N ALA A 84 -26.26 -16.37 -25.24
CA ALA A 84 -26.37 -17.09 -26.51
C ALA A 84 -26.85 -18.54 -26.36
N ILE A 85 -26.61 -19.18 -25.20
CA ILE A 85 -27.14 -20.52 -24.88
C ILE A 85 -28.51 -20.48 -24.18
N GLY A 86 -29.15 -19.31 -24.09
CA GLY A 86 -30.49 -19.14 -23.54
C GLY A 86 -30.55 -18.90 -22.04
N CYS A 87 -29.42 -18.63 -21.36
CA CYS A 87 -29.45 -18.21 -19.96
C CYS A 87 -29.93 -16.75 -19.85
N GLU A 88 -30.73 -16.48 -18.82
CA GLU A 88 -31.01 -15.12 -18.37
C GLU A 88 -29.81 -14.63 -17.56
N VAL A 89 -29.19 -13.51 -17.95
CA VAL A 89 -27.99 -12.98 -17.30
C VAL A 89 -28.14 -11.49 -17.02
N HIS A 90 -27.96 -11.13 -15.76
CA HIS A 90 -27.85 -9.74 -15.31
C HIS A 90 -26.41 -9.51 -14.85
N ASP A 91 -25.68 -8.66 -15.57
CA ASP A 91 -24.25 -8.34 -15.34
C ASP A 91 -24.03 -6.89 -14.87
N THR A 92 -25.11 -6.12 -14.77
CA THR A 92 -25.09 -4.74 -14.27
C THR A 92 -26.26 -4.51 -13.30
N ASP A 93 -26.01 -3.72 -12.26
CA ASP A 93 -27.02 -3.18 -11.36
C ASP A 93 -27.52 -1.86 -11.96
N GLU A 94 -28.75 -1.85 -12.47
CA GLU A 94 -29.36 -0.68 -13.12
C GLU A 94 -29.36 0.57 -12.22
N ARG A 95 -29.35 0.39 -10.90
CA ARG A 95 -29.27 1.49 -9.93
C ARG A 95 -27.89 2.15 -9.87
N ARG A 96 -26.89 1.56 -10.54
CA ARG A 96 -25.48 1.96 -10.53
C ARG A 96 -24.94 2.33 -11.91
N LEU A 97 -25.79 2.53 -12.90
CA LEU A 97 -25.37 2.87 -14.27
C LEU A 97 -24.53 4.16 -14.35
N MET A 98 -24.67 5.05 -13.36
CA MET A 98 -23.87 6.27 -13.24
C MET A 98 -22.58 6.09 -12.42
N GLU A 99 -22.35 4.94 -11.78
CA GLU A 99 -21.09 4.62 -11.08
C GLU A 99 -20.04 4.14 -12.11
N ARG A 100 -18.74 4.37 -11.82
CA ARG A 100 -17.61 3.90 -12.66
C ARG A 100 -17.64 2.37 -12.89
N THR A 101 -18.25 1.62 -11.97
CA THR A 101 -18.39 0.17 -12.04
C THR A 101 -19.83 -0.22 -11.69
N PRO A 102 -20.70 -0.46 -12.69
CA PRO A 102 -22.11 -0.76 -12.47
C PRO A 102 -22.37 -2.20 -12.01
N GLN A 103 -21.39 -2.91 -11.46
CA GLN A 103 -21.53 -4.31 -11.03
C GLN A 103 -22.44 -4.46 -9.79
N PHE A 104 -22.95 -5.68 -9.57
CA PHE A 104 -23.66 -6.01 -8.33
C PHE A 104 -22.70 -5.98 -7.15
N LYS A 105 -22.98 -5.11 -6.18
CA LYS A 105 -22.15 -4.87 -5.01
C LYS A 105 -22.81 -5.46 -3.77
N VAL A 106 -22.08 -6.33 -3.08
CA VAL A 106 -22.42 -6.81 -1.73
C VAL A 106 -21.56 -6.11 -0.70
N THR A 107 -22.12 -5.81 0.47
CA THR A 107 -21.42 -5.08 1.54
C THR A 107 -21.78 -5.63 2.91
N ALA A 108 -20.82 -5.63 3.83
CA ALA A 108 -21.05 -5.89 5.25
C ALA A 108 -20.16 -4.99 6.12
N PHE A 109 -20.39 -5.02 7.44
CA PHE A 109 -19.58 -4.30 8.44
C PHE A 109 -19.44 -2.81 8.12
N GLY A 110 -20.54 -2.08 8.05
CA GLY A 110 -20.50 -0.64 7.72
C GLY A 110 -20.04 -0.32 6.30
N GLY A 111 -19.90 -1.33 5.44
CA GLY A 111 -19.29 -1.22 4.13
C GLY A 111 -17.78 -1.50 4.11
N HIS A 112 -17.17 -1.88 5.24
CA HIS A 112 -15.74 -2.23 5.31
C HIS A 112 -15.39 -3.55 4.64
N LEU A 113 -16.36 -4.45 4.47
CA LEU A 113 -16.25 -5.61 3.56
C LEU A 113 -17.07 -5.32 2.30
N LYS A 114 -16.46 -5.47 1.11
CA LYS A 114 -17.18 -5.36 -0.18
C LYS A 114 -16.80 -6.46 -1.15
N GLY A 115 -17.80 -6.93 -1.90
CA GLY A 115 -17.66 -7.83 -3.05
C GLY A 115 -18.36 -7.25 -4.26
N TYR A 116 -17.87 -7.59 -5.45
CA TYR A 116 -18.45 -7.21 -6.73
C TYR A 116 -18.61 -8.49 -7.53
N MET A 117 -19.85 -8.83 -7.86
CA MET A 117 -20.15 -10.00 -8.66
C MET A 117 -20.07 -9.64 -10.14
N ASP A 118 -19.61 -10.60 -10.95
CA ASP A 118 -19.62 -10.46 -12.41
C ASP A 118 -21.05 -10.52 -12.98
N GLY A 119 -22.00 -11.02 -12.18
CA GLY A 119 -23.42 -10.99 -12.47
C GLY A 119 -24.22 -12.02 -11.68
N CYS A 120 -25.46 -12.23 -12.08
CA CYS A 120 -26.27 -13.38 -11.71
C CYS A 120 -26.95 -13.99 -12.94
N ALA A 121 -27.22 -15.29 -12.89
CA ALA A 121 -27.89 -15.97 -13.98
C ALA A 121 -28.94 -16.99 -13.54
N LEU A 122 -29.94 -17.16 -14.40
CA LEU A 122 -30.96 -18.21 -14.37
C LEU A 122 -30.92 -18.98 -15.71
N GLY A 123 -31.41 -20.23 -15.74
CA GLY A 123 -31.40 -21.03 -16.95
C GLY A 123 -30.07 -21.73 -17.25
N ILE A 124 -29.17 -21.84 -16.27
CA ILE A 124 -27.93 -22.64 -16.40
C ILE A 124 -28.31 -24.10 -16.72
N PRO A 125 -27.76 -24.74 -17.77
CA PRO A 125 -28.21 -26.07 -18.22
C PRO A 125 -28.25 -27.15 -17.12
N GLU A 126 -27.28 -27.14 -16.22
CA GLU A 126 -27.18 -28.11 -15.13
C GLU A 126 -28.09 -27.80 -13.93
N ALA A 127 -28.75 -26.63 -13.90
CA ALA A 127 -29.83 -26.28 -12.97
C ALA A 127 -30.68 -25.10 -13.47
N PRO A 128 -31.59 -25.34 -14.43
CA PRO A 128 -32.26 -24.26 -15.15
C PRO A 128 -33.16 -23.37 -14.27
N LYS A 129 -33.63 -23.90 -13.13
CA LYS A 129 -34.56 -23.21 -12.21
C LYS A 129 -33.87 -22.54 -11.03
N THR A 130 -32.54 -22.52 -10.98
CA THR A 130 -31.79 -21.97 -9.84
C THR A 130 -31.05 -20.74 -10.27
N TRP A 131 -31.10 -19.70 -9.44
CA TRP A 131 -30.26 -18.52 -9.57
C TRP A 131 -28.85 -18.81 -9.10
N HIS A 132 -27.87 -18.31 -9.85
CA HIS A 132 -26.44 -18.44 -9.53
C HIS A 132 -25.79 -17.06 -9.48
N VAL A 133 -24.93 -16.87 -8.48
CA VAL A 133 -23.85 -15.86 -8.55
C VAL A 133 -22.93 -16.24 -9.71
N LEU A 134 -22.55 -15.28 -10.55
CA LEU A 134 -21.57 -15.48 -11.61
C LEU A 134 -20.20 -15.00 -11.15
N GLU A 135 -19.19 -15.85 -11.37
CA GLU A 135 -17.78 -15.54 -11.10
C GLU A 135 -16.93 -16.04 -12.27
N PHE A 136 -16.25 -15.12 -12.93
CA PHE A 136 -15.51 -15.33 -14.17
C PHE A 136 -14.01 -15.15 -13.96
N LYS A 137 -13.21 -16.08 -14.51
CA LYS A 137 -11.76 -16.04 -14.34
C LYS A 137 -10.99 -16.47 -15.58
N THR A 138 -9.83 -15.87 -15.78
CA THR A 138 -8.86 -16.32 -16.78
C THR A 138 -7.67 -17.00 -16.12
N HIS A 139 -7.19 -18.08 -16.73
CA HIS A 139 -6.10 -18.88 -16.17
C HIS A 139 -4.98 -19.09 -17.20
N SER A 140 -3.73 -19.08 -16.73
CA SER A 140 -2.61 -19.70 -17.47
C SER A 140 -2.85 -21.21 -17.64
N ALA A 141 -2.27 -21.88 -18.64
CA ALA A 141 -2.45 -23.32 -18.78
C ALA A 141 -2.07 -24.14 -17.53
N LYS A 142 -1.01 -23.76 -16.79
CA LYS A 142 -0.65 -24.46 -15.54
C LYS A 142 -1.77 -24.38 -14.51
N SER A 143 -2.26 -23.16 -14.25
CA SER A 143 -3.37 -22.95 -13.31
C SER A 143 -4.65 -23.65 -13.77
N PHE A 144 -4.92 -23.66 -15.07
CA PHE A 144 -6.15 -24.24 -15.64
C PHE A 144 -6.15 -25.77 -15.55
N ARG A 145 -5.00 -26.43 -15.81
CA ARG A 145 -4.85 -27.88 -15.61
C ARG A 145 -5.12 -28.30 -14.17
N ARG A 146 -4.62 -27.53 -13.20
CA ARG A 146 -4.89 -27.77 -11.78
C ARG A 146 -6.38 -27.58 -11.45
N LEU A 147 -6.99 -26.53 -11.99
CA LEU A 147 -8.44 -26.27 -11.84
C LEU A 147 -9.28 -27.44 -12.36
N LYS A 148 -9.05 -27.93 -13.59
CA LYS A 148 -9.77 -29.10 -14.13
C LYS A 148 -9.64 -30.34 -13.26
N LYS A 149 -8.48 -30.53 -12.62
CA LYS A 149 -8.16 -31.71 -11.81
C LYS A 149 -8.79 -31.66 -10.41
N GLU A 150 -8.75 -30.50 -9.77
CA GLU A 150 -9.01 -30.37 -8.33
C GLU A 150 -10.27 -29.57 -8.00
N GLY A 151 -10.88 -28.89 -8.98
CA GLY A 151 -12.00 -27.97 -8.75
C GLY A 151 -11.58 -26.66 -8.06
N VAL A 152 -12.53 -25.75 -7.92
CA VAL A 152 -12.31 -24.38 -7.43
C VAL A 152 -11.87 -24.37 -5.97
N MET A 153 -12.54 -25.13 -5.10
CA MET A 153 -12.25 -25.16 -3.65
C MET A 153 -10.75 -25.45 -3.37
N TYR A 154 -10.17 -26.45 -4.01
CA TYR A 154 -8.79 -26.87 -3.75
C TYR A 154 -7.76 -26.13 -4.61
N SER A 155 -8.08 -25.86 -5.89
CA SER A 155 -7.13 -25.19 -6.79
C SER A 155 -7.08 -23.68 -6.59
N LYS A 156 -8.19 -23.08 -6.11
CA LYS A 156 -8.44 -21.65 -5.98
C LYS A 156 -9.25 -21.33 -4.71
N PRO A 157 -8.72 -21.64 -3.51
CA PRO A 157 -9.43 -21.40 -2.25
C PRO A 157 -9.84 -19.93 -2.05
N GLN A 158 -9.06 -18.97 -2.56
CA GLN A 158 -9.43 -17.54 -2.55
C GLN A 158 -10.69 -17.24 -3.36
N HIS A 159 -10.83 -17.84 -4.54
CA HIS A 159 -12.03 -17.65 -5.37
C HIS A 159 -13.23 -18.37 -4.76
N TYR A 160 -13.01 -19.54 -4.15
CA TYR A 160 -14.05 -20.24 -3.40
C TYR A 160 -14.56 -19.39 -2.24
N ALA A 161 -13.66 -18.81 -1.45
CA ALA A 161 -14.04 -17.90 -0.35
C ALA A 161 -14.83 -16.67 -0.85
N GLN A 162 -14.41 -16.08 -1.97
CA GLN A 162 -15.12 -14.96 -2.59
C GLN A 162 -16.59 -15.32 -2.89
N VAL A 163 -16.82 -16.42 -3.63
CA VAL A 163 -18.18 -16.81 -4.01
C VAL A 163 -19.03 -17.25 -2.81
N GLN A 164 -18.42 -17.79 -1.75
CA GLN A 164 -19.14 -18.08 -0.51
C GLN A 164 -19.66 -16.81 0.17
N ILE A 165 -18.83 -15.75 0.25
CA ILE A 165 -19.28 -14.45 0.77
C ILE A 165 -20.37 -13.84 -0.10
N GLU A 166 -20.23 -13.88 -1.42
CA GLU A 166 -21.22 -13.31 -2.33
C GLU A 166 -22.56 -14.05 -2.23
N MET A 167 -22.56 -15.38 -2.20
CA MET A 167 -23.77 -16.18 -1.94
C MET A 167 -24.37 -15.89 -0.56
N HIS A 168 -23.54 -15.73 0.47
CA HIS A 168 -23.99 -15.39 1.83
C HIS A 168 -24.74 -14.06 1.85
N LEU A 169 -24.14 -13.02 1.28
CA LEU A 169 -24.67 -11.65 1.33
C LEU A 169 -25.82 -11.40 0.35
N THR A 170 -25.91 -12.17 -0.75
CA THR A 170 -27.07 -12.11 -1.66
C THR A 170 -28.22 -13.02 -1.25
N GLY A 171 -27.96 -14.01 -0.39
CA GLY A 171 -28.91 -15.08 -0.07
C GLY A 171 -29.00 -16.19 -1.12
N MET A 172 -28.29 -16.07 -2.25
CA MET A 172 -28.23 -17.12 -3.28
C MET A 172 -27.57 -18.38 -2.75
N LYS A 173 -27.97 -19.54 -3.28
CA LYS A 173 -27.49 -20.86 -2.80
C LYS A 173 -26.56 -21.56 -3.78
N ARG A 174 -26.27 -20.94 -4.91
CA ARG A 174 -25.39 -21.45 -5.97
C ARG A 174 -24.55 -20.33 -6.56
N ALA A 175 -23.37 -20.71 -7.01
CA ALA A 175 -22.55 -19.92 -7.92
C ALA A 175 -22.20 -20.75 -9.16
N LEU A 176 -22.02 -20.08 -10.28
CA LEU A 176 -21.40 -20.62 -11.49
C LEU A 176 -20.03 -19.96 -11.63
N TYR A 177 -18.99 -20.77 -11.44
CA TYR A 177 -17.63 -20.37 -11.73
C TYR A 177 -17.31 -20.74 -13.17
N LEU A 178 -16.99 -19.76 -14.01
CA LEU A 178 -16.66 -19.97 -15.43
C LEU A 178 -15.24 -19.48 -15.69
N ALA A 179 -14.43 -20.36 -16.29
CA ALA A 179 -13.02 -20.11 -16.48
C ALA A 179 -12.56 -20.38 -17.90
N ARG A 180 -11.64 -19.54 -18.39
CA ARG A 180 -10.97 -19.71 -19.68
C ARG A 180 -9.47 -19.98 -19.51
N ASN A 181 -8.94 -20.90 -20.30
CA ASN A 181 -7.51 -21.01 -20.54
C ASN A 181 -7.03 -19.95 -21.53
N LYS A 182 -6.15 -19.05 -21.11
CA LYS A 182 -5.61 -17.98 -21.97
C LYS A 182 -4.77 -18.51 -23.14
N ASP A 183 -4.27 -19.74 -23.02
CA ASP A 183 -3.33 -20.31 -23.99
C ASP A 183 -4.06 -21.11 -25.09
N THR A 184 -5.24 -21.68 -24.80
CA THR A 184 -5.97 -22.57 -25.72
C THR A 184 -7.42 -22.19 -25.96
N ASP A 185 -7.94 -21.18 -25.26
CA ASP A 185 -9.36 -20.80 -25.25
C ASP A 185 -10.32 -21.85 -24.65
N ASP A 186 -9.81 -22.96 -24.12
CA ASP A 186 -10.61 -23.97 -23.42
C ASP A 186 -11.45 -23.34 -22.31
N LEU A 187 -12.69 -23.82 -22.17
CA LEU A 187 -13.59 -23.44 -21.08
C LEU A 187 -13.64 -24.50 -19.98
N TYR A 188 -13.94 -24.03 -18.77
CA TYR A 188 -14.23 -24.84 -17.60
C TYR A 188 -15.38 -24.19 -16.84
N SER A 189 -16.39 -24.99 -16.44
CA SER A 189 -17.46 -24.55 -15.56
C SER A 189 -17.53 -25.42 -14.31
N GLU A 190 -17.81 -24.80 -13.17
CA GLU A 190 -18.12 -25.49 -11.92
C GLU A 190 -19.30 -24.82 -11.21
N ARG A 191 -20.27 -25.63 -10.77
CA ARG A 191 -21.36 -25.16 -9.92
C ARG A 191 -21.01 -25.34 -8.46
N ILE A 192 -20.81 -24.23 -7.77
CA ILE A 192 -20.44 -24.21 -6.35
C ILE A 192 -21.72 -24.13 -5.49
N ARG A 193 -21.73 -24.87 -4.38
CA ARG A 193 -22.81 -24.85 -3.38
C ARG A 193 -22.50 -23.83 -2.31
N TYR A 194 -23.51 -23.10 -1.87
CA TYR A 194 -23.41 -22.32 -0.64
C TYR A 194 -23.15 -23.25 0.55
N ASP A 195 -22.08 -22.94 1.27
CA ASP A 195 -21.70 -23.55 2.53
C ASP A 195 -21.85 -22.49 3.62
N LYS A 196 -22.86 -22.67 4.48
CA LYS A 196 -23.18 -21.71 5.54
C LYS A 196 -22.04 -21.59 6.53
N THR A 197 -21.44 -22.71 6.93
CA THR A 197 -20.40 -22.73 7.95
C THR A 197 -19.13 -22.06 7.45
N GLU A 198 -18.73 -22.35 6.21
CA GLU A 198 -17.58 -21.67 5.60
C GLU A 198 -17.84 -20.17 5.46
N ALA A 199 -19.01 -19.78 4.96
CA ALA A 199 -19.35 -18.37 4.79
C ALA A 199 -19.35 -17.61 6.13
N GLU A 200 -19.94 -18.18 7.19
CA GLU A 200 -19.93 -17.58 8.53
C GLU A 200 -18.51 -17.45 9.08
N ALA A 201 -17.65 -18.47 8.90
CA ALA A 201 -16.25 -18.38 9.30
C ALA A 201 -15.47 -17.27 8.54
N LEU A 202 -15.77 -17.07 7.26
CA LEU A 202 -15.21 -15.98 6.46
C LEU A 202 -15.72 -14.60 6.89
N MET A 203 -16.98 -14.50 7.31
CA MET A 203 -17.55 -13.27 7.87
C MET A 203 -16.90 -12.93 9.21
N GLU A 204 -16.76 -13.89 10.12
CA GLU A 204 -16.03 -13.72 11.39
C GLU A 204 -14.57 -13.31 11.16
N LYS A 205 -13.91 -13.93 10.19
CA LYS A 205 -12.55 -13.55 9.77
C LYS A 205 -12.50 -12.09 9.32
N ALA A 206 -13.43 -11.66 8.48
CA ALA A 206 -13.49 -10.28 8.02
C ALA A 206 -13.71 -9.31 9.19
N GLU A 207 -14.62 -9.63 10.11
CA GLU A 207 -14.88 -8.82 11.31
C GLU A 207 -13.63 -8.69 12.19
N ARG A 208 -12.94 -9.81 12.47
CA ARG A 208 -11.67 -9.79 13.24
C ARG A 208 -10.63 -8.90 12.59
N ILE A 209 -10.45 -9.00 11.27
CA ILE A 209 -9.47 -8.18 10.54
C ILE A 209 -9.85 -6.70 10.59
N ILE A 210 -11.11 -6.36 10.34
CA ILE A 210 -11.58 -4.98 10.28
C ILE A 210 -11.44 -4.31 11.65
N THR A 211 -11.84 -5.00 12.73
CA THR A 211 -11.89 -4.43 14.08
C THR A 211 -10.56 -4.48 14.83
N ALA A 212 -9.57 -5.25 14.36
CA ALA A 212 -8.29 -5.41 15.02
C ALA A 212 -7.48 -4.10 15.07
N GLN A 213 -7.08 -3.68 16.28
CA GLN A 213 -6.14 -2.58 16.52
C GLN A 213 -4.67 -3.01 16.53
N SER A 214 -4.41 -4.32 16.54
CA SER A 214 -3.06 -4.87 16.37
C SER A 214 -3.04 -5.80 15.17
N PRO A 215 -1.91 -5.90 14.45
CA PRO A 215 -1.79 -6.81 13.34
C PRO A 215 -1.99 -8.28 13.78
N PRO A 216 -2.84 -9.07 13.08
CA PRO A 216 -3.03 -10.50 13.35
C PRO A 216 -1.73 -11.30 13.22
N ASP A 217 -1.60 -12.43 13.92
CA ASP A 217 -0.38 -13.25 14.00
C ASP A 217 0.32 -13.55 12.65
N ARG A 218 1.66 -13.65 12.71
CA ARG A 218 2.46 -14.00 11.54
C ARG A 218 2.18 -15.47 11.21
N ILE A 219 2.05 -15.76 9.92
CA ILE A 219 1.88 -17.14 9.43
C ILE A 219 3.10 -18.04 9.65
N SER A 220 4.21 -17.46 10.08
CA SER A 220 5.46 -18.16 10.37
C SER A 220 6.27 -17.38 11.39
N VAL A 221 7.07 -18.08 12.19
CA VAL A 221 8.09 -17.51 13.07
C VAL A 221 9.38 -17.16 12.33
N ARG A 222 9.49 -17.55 11.05
CA ARG A 222 10.68 -17.36 10.22
C ARG A 222 10.48 -16.25 9.19
N PRO A 223 11.36 -15.23 9.14
CA PRO A 223 11.29 -14.20 8.12
C PRO A 223 11.43 -14.73 6.69
N ASP A 224 12.19 -15.80 6.47
CA ASP A 224 12.49 -16.37 5.15
C ASP A 224 11.45 -17.39 4.65
N PHE A 225 10.31 -17.50 5.32
CA PHE A 225 9.22 -18.38 4.89
C PHE A 225 8.79 -18.04 3.46
N TYR A 226 8.69 -19.03 2.58
CA TYR A 226 8.58 -18.84 1.13
C TYR A 226 7.39 -17.94 0.71
N GLN A 227 6.28 -18.02 1.43
CA GLN A 227 5.09 -17.18 1.22
C GLN A 227 5.28 -15.72 1.63
N CYS A 228 6.28 -15.41 2.46
CA CYS A 228 6.62 -14.06 2.89
C CYS A 228 7.64 -13.39 1.94
N ASN A 229 8.32 -14.14 1.07
CA ASN A 229 9.37 -13.59 0.20
C ASN A 229 8.84 -12.67 -0.89
N TRP A 230 7.58 -12.84 -1.27
CA TRP A 230 6.90 -12.06 -2.31
C TRP A 230 5.76 -11.19 -1.74
N CYS A 231 5.77 -10.95 -0.43
CA CYS A 231 4.73 -10.17 0.25
C CYS A 231 5.07 -8.69 0.22
N ASP A 232 4.18 -7.84 -0.30
CA ASP A 232 4.38 -6.38 -0.35
C ASP A 232 4.49 -5.75 1.04
N ALA A 233 3.98 -6.41 2.09
CA ALA A 233 4.07 -5.95 3.48
C ALA A 233 5.30 -6.49 4.23
N ARG A 234 6.23 -7.17 3.54
CA ARG A 234 7.40 -7.80 4.18
C ARG A 234 8.24 -6.79 4.97
N GLY A 235 8.47 -5.59 4.41
CA GLY A 235 9.26 -4.55 5.05
C GLY A 235 8.70 -4.15 6.42
N ILE A 236 7.38 -3.99 6.53
CA ILE A 236 6.71 -3.66 7.80
C ILE A 236 6.68 -4.87 8.73
N CYS A 237 6.37 -6.05 8.21
CA CYS A 237 6.17 -7.26 9.00
C CYS A 237 7.45 -7.82 9.63
N TRP A 238 8.60 -7.68 8.95
CA TRP A 238 9.87 -8.31 9.35
C TRP A 238 11.05 -7.35 9.44
N GLY A 239 10.90 -6.10 9.02
CA GLY A 239 12.01 -5.17 8.88
C GLY A 239 12.59 -4.73 10.23
N LYS A 240 13.68 -5.37 10.63
CA LYS A 240 14.55 -4.87 11.71
C LYS A 240 15.47 -3.75 11.20
N ASP A 241 15.82 -3.80 9.91
CA ASP A 241 16.69 -2.84 9.20
C ASP A 241 15.94 -2.06 8.11
N SER A 242 14.60 -2.06 8.14
CA SER A 242 13.81 -1.29 7.18
C SER A 242 14.14 0.19 7.27
N LYS A 243 14.54 0.75 6.13
CA LYS A 243 14.58 2.18 5.90
C LYS A 243 13.42 2.52 4.96
N PRO A 244 12.43 3.30 5.42
CA PRO A 244 12.32 3.92 6.76
C PRO A 244 11.79 2.97 7.86
N ALA A 245 11.83 3.42 9.11
CA ALA A 245 11.38 2.69 10.31
C ALA A 245 9.88 2.33 10.24
N LEU A 246 9.07 3.19 9.62
CA LEU A 246 7.70 2.91 9.24
C LEU A 246 7.61 2.87 7.70
N PRO A 247 7.84 1.72 7.05
CA PRO A 247 7.90 1.62 5.59
C PRO A 247 6.51 1.46 4.97
N VAL A 248 5.66 2.46 5.19
CA VAL A 248 4.34 2.57 4.54
C VAL A 248 4.43 3.42 3.27
N PRO A 249 3.65 3.15 2.22
CA PRO A 249 3.70 3.91 0.97
C PRO A 249 3.17 5.35 1.13
N VAL A 250 2.22 5.54 2.04
CA VAL A 250 1.63 6.84 2.37
C VAL A 250 1.13 6.78 3.81
N LEU A 251 1.33 7.87 4.56
CA LEU A 251 0.73 7.98 5.88
C LEU A 251 -0.78 8.13 5.78
N SER A 252 -1.49 7.53 6.74
CA SER A 252 -2.94 7.61 6.78
C SER A 252 -3.50 7.54 8.19
N CYS A 253 -4.59 8.26 8.47
CA CYS A 253 -5.32 8.12 9.72
C CYS A 253 -5.70 6.66 10.04
N ARG A 254 -5.84 5.77 9.06
CA ARG A 254 -6.11 4.34 9.30
C ARG A 254 -4.97 3.57 9.98
N GLN A 255 -3.79 4.18 10.04
CA GLN A 255 -2.61 3.67 10.72
C GLN A 255 -2.49 4.24 12.15
N CYS A 256 -3.48 5.01 12.61
CA CYS A 256 -3.49 5.68 13.90
C CYS A 256 -4.21 4.86 14.98
N CYS A 257 -3.71 4.92 16.22
CA CYS A 257 -4.34 4.37 17.43
C CYS A 257 -5.75 4.91 17.68
N HIS A 258 -6.03 6.14 17.25
CA HIS A 258 -7.32 6.76 17.47
C HIS A 258 -8.35 6.42 16.39
N ALA A 259 -7.96 5.74 15.30
CA ALA A 259 -8.86 5.43 14.22
C ALA A 259 -9.61 4.12 14.47
N THR A 260 -10.93 4.22 14.49
CA THR A 260 -11.84 3.09 14.65
C THR A 260 -12.79 3.01 13.46
N PRO A 261 -12.94 1.85 12.80
CA PRO A 261 -13.93 1.68 11.75
C PRO A 261 -15.34 1.73 12.35
N LEU A 262 -16.24 2.49 11.73
CA LEU A 262 -17.65 2.48 12.06
C LEU A 262 -18.31 1.27 11.37
N MET A 263 -18.87 0.37 12.18
CA MET A 263 -19.39 -0.93 11.74
C MET A 263 -20.85 -0.85 11.29
N ASP A 264 -21.49 0.29 11.48
CA ASP A 264 -22.82 0.64 11.01
C ASP A 264 -22.77 1.43 9.68
N GLY A 265 -23.91 1.50 8.99
CA GLY A 265 -24.01 2.18 7.69
C GLY A 265 -23.47 1.38 6.49
N LYS A 266 -23.11 2.08 5.40
CA LYS A 266 -22.67 1.47 4.12
C LYS A 266 -21.43 2.12 3.49
N ASP A 267 -20.96 3.22 4.07
CA ASP A 267 -19.99 4.12 3.45
C ASP A 267 -18.57 3.94 3.96
N ARG A 268 -18.30 2.85 4.71
CA ARG A 268 -16.97 2.46 5.19
C ARG A 268 -16.29 3.61 5.94
N ASN A 269 -17.08 4.25 6.78
CA ASN A 269 -16.68 5.41 7.56
C ASN A 269 -15.75 4.99 8.70
N TRP A 270 -14.86 5.91 9.05
CA TRP A 270 -13.97 5.80 10.20
C TRP A 270 -14.22 6.97 11.13
N CYS A 271 -13.95 6.78 12.42
CA CYS A 271 -14.05 7.82 13.43
C CYS A 271 -12.71 7.94 14.18
N CYS A 272 -12.29 9.18 14.42
CA CYS A 272 -11.18 9.49 15.30
C CYS A 272 -11.71 9.56 16.72
N ARG A 273 -11.35 8.59 17.56
CA ARG A 273 -11.78 8.50 18.97
C ARG A 273 -11.21 9.61 19.85
N LYS A 274 -10.10 10.24 19.43
CA LYS A 274 -9.50 11.38 20.14
C LYS A 274 -10.28 12.67 19.92
N LEU A 275 -10.67 12.93 18.67
CA LEU A 275 -11.39 14.15 18.30
C LEU A 275 -12.91 13.98 18.36
N GLU A 276 -13.38 12.74 18.50
CA GLU A 276 -14.81 12.35 18.42
C GLU A 276 -15.48 12.79 17.11
N LEU A 277 -14.71 12.79 16.02
CA LEU A 277 -15.14 13.25 14.70
C LEU A 277 -14.97 12.14 13.65
N PRO A 278 -15.84 12.12 12.61
CA PRO A 278 -15.59 11.34 11.42
C PRO A 278 -14.22 11.68 10.83
N ILE A 279 -13.51 10.66 10.35
CA ILE A 279 -12.29 10.86 9.58
C ILE A 279 -12.72 11.12 8.14
N ASP A 280 -12.63 12.38 7.73
CA ASP A 280 -12.88 12.81 6.36
C ASP A 280 -11.58 12.76 5.55
N GLY A 281 -11.56 11.92 4.51
CA GLY A 281 -10.34 11.55 3.79
C GLY A 281 -9.46 10.55 4.56
N ASP A 282 -8.28 10.27 4.03
CA ASP A 282 -7.35 9.29 4.61
C ASP A 282 -6.05 9.94 5.11
N THR A 283 -5.90 11.27 5.03
CA THR A 283 -4.70 12.04 5.40
C THR A 283 -4.48 12.07 6.92
N PRO A 284 -3.24 11.90 7.44
CA PRO A 284 -2.97 11.99 8.88
C PRO A 284 -3.15 13.42 9.41
N CYS A 285 -3.64 13.56 10.65
CA CYS A 285 -3.62 14.84 11.36
C CYS A 285 -2.31 15.04 12.15
N LYS A 286 -2.10 16.23 12.71
CA LYS A 286 -0.95 16.53 13.57
C LYS A 286 -0.86 15.69 14.85
N ASP A 287 -1.99 15.13 15.28
CA ASP A 287 -2.11 14.28 16.46
C ASP A 287 -2.02 12.79 16.11
N HIS A 288 -1.57 12.46 14.90
CA HIS A 288 -1.45 11.07 14.45
C HIS A 288 -0.47 10.29 15.33
N LEU A 289 -0.98 9.22 15.93
CA LEU A 289 -0.24 8.31 16.79
C LEU A 289 -0.25 6.92 16.15
N THR A 290 0.85 6.55 15.49
CA THR A 290 1.02 5.28 14.76
C THR A 290 0.73 4.08 15.65
N LEU A 291 -0.05 3.13 15.12
CA LEU A 291 -0.33 1.85 15.76
C LEU A 291 0.99 1.13 16.13
N PRO A 292 1.21 0.77 17.42
CA PRO A 292 2.44 0.14 17.86
C PRO A 292 2.82 -1.13 17.10
N GLY A 293 1.82 -1.91 16.68
CA GLY A 293 2.03 -3.12 15.91
C GLY A 293 2.68 -2.90 14.53
N LEU A 294 2.74 -1.66 14.03
CA LEU A 294 3.48 -1.34 12.80
C LEU A 294 5.00 -1.23 13.03
N LEU A 295 5.43 -1.19 14.29
CA LEU A 295 6.84 -1.02 14.71
C LEU A 295 7.39 -2.25 15.44
N GLU A 296 6.56 -3.28 15.63
CA GLU A 296 6.86 -4.52 16.37
C GLU A 296 8.08 -5.30 15.84
N ALA A 297 8.54 -4.99 14.62
CA ALA A 297 9.67 -5.65 14.00
C ALA A 297 11.00 -5.30 14.69
N PHE A 298 11.08 -4.14 15.37
CA PHE A 298 12.30 -3.68 16.03
C PHE A 298 12.07 -3.04 17.41
N ALA A 299 10.84 -2.61 17.73
CA ALA A 299 10.51 -1.93 18.97
C ALA A 299 9.23 -2.48 19.63
N GLU A 300 9.25 -2.56 20.95
CA GLU A 300 8.09 -2.90 21.78
C GLU A 300 7.49 -1.64 22.41
N PRO A 301 6.15 -1.49 22.44
CA PRO A 301 5.53 -0.37 23.14
C PRO A 301 5.62 -0.56 24.67
N GLY A 302 6.05 0.50 25.34
CA GLY A 302 6.01 0.66 26.79
C GLY A 302 4.87 1.59 27.22
N ASN A 303 5.19 2.53 28.12
CA ASN A 303 4.19 3.40 28.73
C ASN A 303 3.56 4.38 27.72
N TYR A 304 2.24 4.53 27.85
CA TYR A 304 1.49 5.63 27.27
C TYR A 304 1.55 6.85 28.18
N GLY A 305 1.75 8.04 27.61
CA GLY A 305 1.69 9.30 28.33
C GLY A 305 0.82 10.33 27.60
N GLY A 306 0.27 11.27 28.36
CA GLY A 306 -0.44 12.42 27.84
C GLY A 306 -0.44 13.58 28.81
N ASN A 307 -0.86 14.76 28.37
CA ASN A 307 -0.95 15.96 29.19
C ASN A 307 -2.23 16.77 28.95
N ASP A 308 -2.45 17.80 29.76
CA ASP A 308 -3.66 18.62 29.79
C ASP A 308 -3.88 19.48 28.53
N ILE A 309 -2.88 19.54 27.64
CA ILE A 309 -2.96 20.25 26.34
C ILE A 309 -3.13 19.28 25.16
N ASN A 310 -3.67 18.08 25.41
CA ASN A 310 -3.96 17.03 24.42
C ASN A 310 -2.74 16.49 23.65
N GLN A 311 -1.55 16.64 24.21
CA GLN A 311 -0.39 15.92 23.70
C GLN A 311 -0.37 14.51 24.27
N GLU A 312 -0.04 13.53 23.43
CA GLU A 312 -0.04 12.11 23.72
C GLU A 312 1.19 11.47 23.06
N TRP A 313 1.76 10.48 23.73
CA TRP A 313 2.91 9.75 23.23
C TRP A 313 2.95 8.31 23.75
N ILE A 314 3.67 7.46 23.03
CA ILE A 314 4.02 6.10 23.41
C ILE A 314 5.54 6.03 23.53
N VAL A 315 6.01 5.50 24.66
CA VAL A 315 7.42 5.15 24.84
C VAL A 315 7.68 3.82 24.14
N PHE A 316 8.74 3.73 23.35
CA PHE A 316 9.14 2.52 22.66
C PHE A 316 10.51 2.04 23.15
N HIS A 317 10.67 0.73 23.28
CA HIS A 317 11.89 0.06 23.69
C HIS A 317 12.42 -0.79 22.53
N ASN A 318 13.64 -0.49 22.07
CA ASN A 318 14.30 -1.26 21.03
C ASN A 318 14.98 -2.51 21.59
N SER A 319 15.23 -3.50 20.73
CA SER A 319 15.96 -4.73 21.12
C SER A 319 17.39 -4.51 21.63
N ASP A 320 17.99 -3.35 21.35
CA ASP A 320 19.33 -2.95 21.84
C ASP A 320 19.28 -2.22 23.20
N GLY A 321 18.10 -2.10 23.81
CA GLY A 321 17.86 -1.44 25.09
C GLY A 321 17.68 0.07 24.99
N THR A 322 17.81 0.68 23.80
CA THR A 322 17.51 2.12 23.63
C THR A 322 16.01 2.39 23.75
N THR A 323 15.67 3.60 24.19
CA THR A 323 14.29 4.03 24.42
C THR A 323 14.05 5.38 23.76
N TRP A 324 12.87 5.56 23.18
CA TRP A 324 12.48 6.78 22.48
C TRP A 324 10.96 6.98 22.57
N LYS A 325 10.45 8.16 22.19
CA LYS A 325 9.02 8.49 22.26
C LYS A 325 8.44 8.79 20.88
N HIS A 326 7.24 8.29 20.61
CA HIS A 326 6.46 8.61 19.43
C HIS A 326 5.19 9.35 19.84
N GLY A 327 4.86 10.47 19.20
CA GLY A 327 3.68 11.25 19.55
C GLY A 327 3.74 12.70 19.05
N ASN A 328 2.78 13.52 19.50
CA ASN A 328 2.68 14.94 19.17
C ASN A 328 3.25 15.87 20.28
N ALA A 329 3.86 15.30 21.33
CA ALA A 329 4.53 16.04 22.39
C ALA A 329 5.95 16.47 21.99
N GLU A 330 6.48 17.49 22.67
CA GLU A 330 7.89 17.87 22.55
C GLU A 330 8.81 16.68 22.90
N GLY A 331 9.94 16.57 22.20
CA GLY A 331 10.87 15.45 22.35
C GLY A 331 10.42 14.15 21.64
N CYS A 332 9.23 14.10 21.04
CA CYS A 332 8.75 12.91 20.34
C CYS A 332 9.17 12.89 18.86
N PHE A 333 9.23 11.68 18.29
CA PHE A 333 9.22 11.46 16.86
C PHE A 333 7.77 11.46 16.37
N SER A 334 7.46 12.26 15.36
CA SER A 334 6.17 12.23 14.66
C SER A 334 6.08 11.04 13.70
N SER A 335 4.89 10.69 13.24
CA SER A 335 4.72 9.60 12.25
C SER A 335 5.41 9.91 10.93
N GLU A 336 5.48 11.18 10.53
CA GLU A 336 6.21 11.62 9.34
C GLU A 336 7.71 11.37 9.45
N GLU A 337 8.29 11.61 10.62
CA GLU A 337 9.70 11.29 10.85
C GLU A 337 9.94 9.78 10.81
N LEU A 338 9.01 8.97 11.31
CA LEU A 338 9.11 7.50 11.25
C LEU A 338 9.13 6.99 9.80
N THR A 339 8.48 7.67 8.86
CA THR A 339 8.54 7.32 7.42
C THR A 339 9.78 7.83 6.70
N LYS A 340 10.68 8.55 7.38
CA LYS A 340 11.91 9.09 6.80
C LYS A 340 13.16 8.51 7.44
N LEU A 341 13.12 8.29 8.75
CA LEU A 341 14.26 7.83 9.54
C LEU A 341 14.44 6.31 9.50
N PRO A 342 15.68 5.80 9.52
CA PRO A 342 15.91 4.40 9.81
C PRO A 342 15.60 4.08 11.28
N ALA A 343 15.24 2.82 11.58
CA ALA A 343 15.00 2.38 12.96
C ALA A 343 16.19 2.65 13.89
N SER A 344 17.42 2.54 13.40
CA SER A 344 18.65 2.81 14.16
C SER A 344 18.85 4.27 14.58
N ALA A 345 18.14 5.22 13.96
CA ALA A 345 18.16 6.62 14.40
C ALA A 345 17.26 6.85 15.64
N LEU A 346 16.24 6.00 15.81
CA LEU A 346 15.27 6.07 16.91
C LEU A 346 15.93 5.53 18.17
N GLY A 347 16.34 6.42 19.08
CA GLY A 347 17.14 6.08 20.27
C GLY A 347 18.58 6.63 20.22
N ASN A 348 18.99 7.28 19.13
CA ASN A 348 20.25 8.01 19.09
C ASN A 348 20.22 9.19 20.08
N LYS A 349 21.14 9.19 21.05
CA LYS A 349 21.18 10.20 22.11
C LYS A 349 21.35 11.63 21.61
N THR A 350 22.05 11.84 20.50
CA THR A 350 22.25 13.18 19.92
C THR A 350 20.96 13.70 19.31
N ILE A 351 20.28 12.86 18.52
CA ILE A 351 18.98 13.20 17.93
C ILE A 351 17.95 13.46 19.04
N GLN A 352 17.89 12.58 20.04
CA GLN A 352 16.96 12.74 21.17
C GLN A 352 17.23 14.03 21.95
N LYS A 353 18.50 14.34 22.26
CA LYS A 353 18.85 15.61 22.92
C LYS A 353 18.48 16.83 22.08
N ALA A 354 18.68 16.79 20.76
CA ALA A 354 18.29 17.88 19.88
C ALA A 354 16.76 18.09 19.87
N LYS A 355 15.98 16.99 19.89
CA LYS A 355 14.52 17.04 20.03
C LYS A 355 14.08 17.61 21.37
N ASP A 356 14.68 17.15 22.46
CA ASP A 356 14.29 17.53 23.82
C ASP A 356 14.69 18.98 24.17
N LEU A 357 15.82 19.47 23.66
CA LEU A 357 16.36 20.80 24.00
C LEU A 357 15.98 21.91 23.02
N LEU A 358 15.74 21.56 21.75
CA LEU A 358 15.58 22.54 20.67
C LEU A 358 14.26 22.39 19.92
N GLY A 359 13.38 21.46 20.32
CA GLY A 359 12.14 21.17 19.60
C GLY A 359 12.37 20.73 18.15
N ALA A 360 13.56 20.16 17.85
CA ALA A 360 13.98 19.89 16.48
C ALA A 360 13.09 18.83 15.79
N THR A 361 12.80 19.05 14.51
CA THR A 361 12.16 18.07 13.63
C THR A 361 13.18 17.55 12.62
N VAL A 362 13.09 16.27 12.28
CA VAL A 362 13.90 15.67 11.23
C VAL A 362 13.26 15.98 9.88
N GLY A 363 13.83 16.96 9.19
CA GLY A 363 13.54 17.24 7.78
C GLY A 363 14.20 16.22 6.85
N GLU A 364 13.76 16.21 5.59
CA GLU A 364 14.56 15.59 4.53
C GLU A 364 15.94 16.25 4.50
N ASP A 365 16.98 15.43 4.32
CA ASP A 365 18.33 15.95 4.16
C ASP A 365 18.36 16.99 3.02
N ILE A 366 19.14 18.06 3.20
CA ILE A 366 19.27 19.16 2.24
C ILE A 366 19.59 18.63 0.83
N LEU A 367 20.38 17.55 0.72
CA LEU A 367 20.68 16.92 -0.57
C LEU A 367 19.45 16.29 -1.24
N SER A 368 18.52 15.73 -0.47
CA SER A 368 17.26 15.17 -0.98
C SER A 368 16.27 16.25 -1.38
N ARG A 369 16.27 17.39 -0.68
CA ARG A 369 15.44 18.56 -1.03
C ARG A 369 15.95 19.28 -2.28
N TYR A 370 17.25 19.18 -2.55
CA TYR A 370 17.92 19.80 -3.67
C TYR A 370 18.77 18.77 -4.43
N PRO A 371 18.15 17.73 -5.04
CA PRO A 371 18.87 16.71 -5.76
C PRO A 371 19.52 17.32 -7.01
N LYS A 372 20.65 16.78 -7.45
CA LYS A 372 21.50 17.40 -8.49
C LYS A 372 20.75 17.51 -9.82
N GLU A 373 19.89 16.56 -10.12
CA GLU A 373 19.03 16.46 -11.30
C GLU A 373 17.91 17.53 -11.35
N ASP A 374 17.34 17.88 -10.20
CA ASP A 374 16.23 18.85 -10.11
C ASP A 374 16.65 20.23 -9.62
N SER A 375 17.93 20.42 -9.31
CA SER A 375 18.48 21.73 -8.92
C SER A 375 19.27 22.37 -10.06
N ARG A 376 19.30 23.71 -10.08
CA ARG A 376 20.22 24.47 -10.94
C ARG A 376 21.58 24.54 -10.26
N ILE A 377 22.63 24.01 -10.91
CA ILE A 377 24.01 24.16 -10.44
C ILE A 377 24.51 25.54 -10.86
N ILE A 378 24.80 26.38 -9.86
CA ILE A 378 25.34 27.73 -10.06
C ILE A 378 26.86 27.67 -10.14
N TRP A 379 27.47 26.82 -9.31
CA TRP A 379 28.91 26.64 -9.29
C TRP A 379 29.29 25.28 -8.68
N GLU A 380 30.38 24.70 -9.17
CA GLU A 380 31.02 23.50 -8.63
C GLU A 380 32.54 23.68 -8.74
N GLY A 381 33.29 23.36 -7.69
CA GLY A 381 34.75 23.52 -7.69
C GLY A 381 35.41 23.19 -6.36
N ASN A 382 36.67 23.60 -6.19
CA ASN A 382 37.41 23.38 -4.95
C ASN A 382 36.82 24.20 -3.79
N ALA A 383 36.60 23.58 -2.63
CA ALA A 383 35.94 24.19 -1.48
C ALA A 383 36.60 25.49 -0.99
N GLU A 384 37.91 25.68 -1.14
CA GLU A 384 38.62 26.92 -0.78
C GLU A 384 38.15 28.14 -1.60
N LYS A 385 37.54 27.90 -2.76
CA LYS A 385 37.04 28.96 -3.66
C LYS A 385 35.55 29.26 -3.46
N LEU A 386 34.89 28.56 -2.54
CA LEU A 386 33.44 28.64 -2.33
C LEU A 386 32.97 30.06 -1.99
N GLU A 387 33.61 30.74 -1.03
CA GLU A 387 33.21 32.11 -0.65
C GLU A 387 33.34 33.09 -1.83
N ARG A 388 34.40 32.95 -2.62
CA ARG A 388 34.61 33.77 -3.81
C ARG A 388 33.55 33.49 -4.87
N ALA A 389 33.21 32.22 -5.09
CA ALA A 389 32.16 31.81 -6.02
C ALA A 389 30.79 32.34 -5.58
N TRP A 390 30.47 32.25 -4.29
CA TRP A 390 29.24 32.78 -3.71
C TRP A 390 29.14 34.29 -3.91
N LYS A 391 30.21 35.03 -3.57
CA LYS A 391 30.26 36.49 -3.74
C LYS A 391 30.10 36.91 -5.19
N ALA A 392 30.66 36.15 -6.13
CA ALA A 392 30.49 36.40 -7.57
C ALA A 392 29.05 36.14 -8.05
N ALA A 393 28.38 35.12 -7.52
CA ALA A 393 27.03 34.76 -7.93
C ALA A 393 25.95 35.69 -7.34
N TYR A 394 26.09 36.09 -6.07
CA TYR A 394 25.01 36.74 -5.32
C TYR A 394 25.37 38.09 -4.71
N ASN A 395 26.58 38.59 -4.94
CA ASN A 395 27.08 39.86 -4.40
C ASN A 395 26.88 40.00 -2.87
N SER A 396 27.10 38.91 -2.13
CA SER A 396 27.01 38.85 -0.67
C SER A 396 28.14 38.00 -0.08
N ASN A 397 28.41 38.14 1.23
CA ASN A 397 29.42 37.35 1.92
C ASN A 397 28.77 36.12 2.57
N LEU A 398 29.15 34.91 2.17
CA LEU A 398 28.55 33.65 2.64
C LEU A 398 28.62 33.48 4.16
N THR A 399 29.74 33.88 4.78
CA THR A 399 30.01 33.75 6.21
C THR A 399 29.13 34.64 7.09
N GLU A 400 28.50 35.66 6.53
CA GLU A 400 27.61 36.58 7.24
C GLU A 400 26.14 36.13 7.17
N LEU A 401 25.83 35.11 6.36
CA LEU A 401 24.48 34.61 6.18
C LEU A 401 24.12 33.61 7.28
N LYS A 402 22.86 33.68 7.73
CA LYS A 402 22.29 32.70 8.66
C LYS A 402 21.58 31.60 7.87
N PRO A 403 21.99 30.33 7.99
CA PRO A 403 21.32 29.22 7.32
C PRO A 403 19.90 29.00 7.84
N ILE A 404 18.99 28.64 6.93
CA ILE A 404 17.64 28.16 7.22
C ILE A 404 17.72 26.75 7.81
N ALA A 405 18.57 25.91 7.21
CA ALA A 405 18.82 24.54 7.64
C ALA A 405 20.30 24.18 7.42
N GLN A 406 20.79 23.21 8.18
CA GLN A 406 22.14 22.66 8.01
C GLN A 406 22.11 21.14 8.12
N THR A 407 22.90 20.47 7.29
CA THR A 407 23.21 19.05 7.42
C THR A 407 24.72 18.91 7.61
N LEU A 408 25.13 18.18 8.65
CA LEU A 408 26.53 17.81 8.86
C LEU A 408 26.63 16.28 8.90
N THR A 409 27.15 15.66 7.84
CA THR A 409 27.36 14.21 7.75
C THR A 409 28.84 13.87 7.63
N PRO A 410 29.25 12.59 7.75
CA PRO A 410 30.61 12.18 7.43
C PRO A 410 31.00 12.46 5.96
N GLU A 411 30.02 12.50 5.06
CA GLU A 411 30.20 12.64 3.60
C GLU A 411 30.29 14.11 3.17
N CYS A 412 29.45 14.98 3.75
CA CYS A 412 29.39 16.39 3.39
C CYS A 412 28.88 17.30 4.53
N ASP A 413 29.16 18.59 4.40
CA ASP A 413 28.46 19.64 5.14
C ASP A 413 27.61 20.44 4.14
N ALA A 414 26.32 20.61 4.43
CA ALA A 414 25.40 21.37 3.59
C ALA A 414 24.64 22.43 4.39
N ALA A 415 24.37 23.56 3.76
CA ALA A 415 23.59 24.66 4.34
C ALA A 415 22.59 25.19 3.32
N GLU A 416 21.34 25.30 3.75
CA GLU A 416 20.27 25.96 2.99
C GLU A 416 20.17 27.41 3.43
N LEU A 417 20.01 28.31 2.47
CA LEU A 417 20.00 29.76 2.62
C LEU A 417 18.73 30.33 1.96
N GLU A 418 18.38 31.56 2.32
CA GLU A 418 17.22 32.25 1.74
C GLU A 418 17.25 32.28 0.21
N GLY A 419 16.06 32.19 -0.39
CA GLY A 419 15.88 32.14 -1.84
C GLY A 419 16.08 30.76 -2.45
N GLY A 420 16.00 29.67 -1.65
CA GLY A 420 16.13 28.30 -2.16
C GLY A 420 17.56 27.97 -2.60
N ARG A 421 18.56 28.60 -1.96
CA ARG A 421 19.97 28.45 -2.29
C ARG A 421 20.64 27.48 -1.34
N VAL A 422 21.49 26.63 -1.87
CA VAL A 422 22.17 25.61 -1.09
C VAL A 422 23.66 25.62 -1.37
N VAL A 423 24.44 25.49 -0.31
CA VAL A 423 25.88 25.25 -0.37
C VAL A 423 26.16 23.86 0.16
N ILE A 424 26.97 23.09 -0.56
CA ILE A 424 27.39 21.74 -0.18
C ILE A 424 28.91 21.69 -0.24
N VAL A 425 29.54 21.16 0.80
CA VAL A 425 30.99 20.91 0.88
C VAL A 425 31.21 19.41 1.07
N TRP A 426 31.80 18.77 0.08
CA TRP A 426 32.10 17.34 0.07
C TRP A 426 33.44 17.08 0.75
N LYS A 427 33.41 16.32 1.85
CA LYS A 427 34.58 16.13 2.72
C LYS A 427 35.64 15.23 2.09
N GLU A 428 35.22 14.18 1.38
CA GLU A 428 36.15 13.22 0.76
C GLU A 428 36.90 13.82 -0.44
N THR A 429 36.23 14.64 -1.24
CA THR A 429 36.79 15.20 -2.49
C THR A 429 37.41 16.57 -2.30
N GLY A 430 37.13 17.26 -1.19
CA GLY A 430 37.52 18.66 -0.98
C GLY A 430 36.85 19.62 -1.98
N THR A 431 35.73 19.21 -2.58
CA THR A 431 34.96 20.03 -3.52
C THR A 431 33.75 20.65 -2.83
N ALA A 432 33.20 21.70 -3.44
CA ALA A 432 31.97 22.33 -3.01
C ALA A 432 31.07 22.66 -4.20
N GLU A 433 29.78 22.76 -3.94
CA GLU A 433 28.75 23.09 -4.91
C GLU A 433 27.84 24.20 -4.37
N ILE A 434 27.36 25.05 -5.27
CA ILE A 434 26.25 25.97 -5.03
C ILE A 434 25.09 25.54 -5.92
N ARG A 435 23.96 25.20 -5.31
CA ARG A 435 22.72 24.81 -5.98
C ARG A 435 21.62 25.84 -5.70
N GLU A 436 20.67 25.94 -6.60
CA GLU A 436 19.44 26.71 -6.43
C GLU A 436 18.25 25.84 -6.85
N GLY A 437 17.16 25.87 -6.08
CA GLY A 437 15.92 25.18 -6.44
C GLY A 437 15.38 25.71 -7.78
N LYS A 438 14.80 24.84 -8.61
CA LYS A 438 14.03 25.28 -9.78
C LYS A 438 12.70 25.86 -9.27
N GLU A 439 12.34 27.06 -9.74
CA GLU A 439 11.01 27.66 -9.50
C GLU A 439 9.87 26.76 -10.02
#